data_AF-A0A9E2GCU3-F1
#
_entry.id   AF-A0A9E2GCU3-F1
#
_cell.length_a   1.000
_cell.length_b   1.000
_cell.length_c   1.000
_cell.angle_alpha   90.00
_cell.angle_beta   90.00
_cell.angle_gamma   90.00
#
_symmetry.space_group_name_H-M   'P 1'
#
loop_
_entity.id
_entity.type
_entity.pdbx_description
1 polymer ?
#
loop_
_entity_poly.entity_id
_entity_poly.type
_entity_poly.pdbx_seq_one_letter_code
_entity_poly.pdbx_strand_id
1 'polypeptide(L)'
;SSLTGIHTGLFFTNNFYTFITACDIPFLKKELVETILENIEAGVDVIIPETSNGMEPLCAVYSKRCLKPVENNLIHKELKIKQFFKKVRVKKLPENVLRERDPDLISFFNINTPDDLARAEKIIK
;
A
#
# COMPACT_ATOMS: atom_id res chain seq x y z
N SER A 1 12.50 -9.10 -0.14
CA SER A 1 11.86 -8.16 -1.08
C SER A 1 10.55 -7.69 -0.49
N SER A 2 9.95 -6.61 -1.01
CA SER A 2 8.65 -6.12 -0.55
C SER A 2 7.54 -7.18 -0.67
N LEU A 3 7.59 -8.01 -1.71
CA LEU A 3 6.64 -9.12 -1.91
C LEU A 3 6.75 -10.20 -0.84
N THR A 4 7.97 -10.53 -0.40
CA THR A 4 8.19 -11.43 0.76
C THR A 4 7.64 -10.81 2.05
N GLY A 5 7.81 -9.50 2.24
CA GLY A 5 7.24 -8.80 3.40
C GLY A 5 5.71 -8.89 3.43
N ILE A 6 5.06 -8.64 2.28
CA ILE A 6 3.61 -8.81 2.12
C ILE A 6 3.18 -10.24 2.43
N HIS A 7 3.88 -11.24 1.87
CA HIS A 7 3.60 -12.65 2.13
C HIS A 7 3.65 -12.97 3.63
N THR A 8 4.76 -12.63 4.28
CA THR A 8 4.97 -12.91 5.70
C THR A 8 3.93 -12.22 6.58
N GLY A 9 3.62 -10.95 6.31
CA GLY A 9 2.58 -10.22 7.03
C GLY A 9 1.21 -10.88 6.90
N LEU A 10 0.83 -11.28 5.68
CA LEU A 10 -0.43 -11.98 5.41
C LEU A 10 -0.47 -13.41 5.99
N PHE A 11 0.68 -14.07 6.10
CA PHE A 11 0.77 -15.42 6.65
C PHE A 11 0.54 -15.44 8.16
N PHE A 12 1.19 -14.53 8.89
CA PHE A 12 1.16 -14.50 10.36
C PHE A 12 -0.04 -13.72 10.94
N THR A 13 -0.71 -12.87 10.15
CA THR A 13 -1.90 -12.16 10.62
C THR A 13 -3.11 -13.08 10.75
N ASN A 14 -3.85 -12.92 11.86
CA ASN A 14 -5.12 -13.62 12.07
C ASN A 14 -6.29 -12.90 11.38
N ASN A 15 -6.12 -11.63 11.02
CA ASN A 15 -7.16 -10.84 10.38
C ASN A 15 -7.33 -11.24 8.90
N PHE A 16 -8.55 -11.11 8.39
CA PHE A 16 -8.82 -11.39 6.98
C PHE A 16 -8.30 -10.29 6.05
N TYR A 17 -8.35 -9.01 6.48
CA TYR A 17 -7.74 -7.88 5.81
C TYR A 17 -6.57 -7.35 6.63
N THR A 18 -5.52 -6.87 5.96
CA THR A 18 -4.35 -6.28 6.60
C THR A 18 -3.89 -5.07 5.79
N PHE A 19 -3.75 -3.93 6.45
CA PHE A 19 -3.11 -2.76 5.87
C PHE A 19 -1.60 -2.94 5.93
N ILE A 20 -0.93 -2.69 4.81
CA ILE A 20 0.52 -2.82 4.66
C ILE A 20 1.08 -1.46 4.27
N THR A 21 2.07 -1.03 5.04
CA THR A 21 2.78 0.24 4.87
C THR A 21 4.28 0.01 4.70
N ALA A 22 4.95 0.87 3.93
CA ALA A 22 6.39 0.98 3.95
C ALA A 22 6.85 1.72 5.22
N CYS A 23 8.12 1.53 5.60
CA CYS A 23 8.73 2.20 6.75
C CYS A 23 9.32 3.59 6.41
N ASP A 24 9.37 3.94 5.13
CA ASP A 24 9.99 5.16 4.59
C ASP A 24 8.96 6.27 4.28
N ILE A 25 7.70 6.11 4.71
CA ILE A 25 6.61 7.09 4.58
C ILE A 25 6.25 7.73 5.93
N PRO A 26 7.07 8.66 6.44
CA PRO A 26 6.97 9.18 7.81
C PRO A 26 5.71 10.03 8.07
N PHE A 27 5.07 10.55 7.03
CA PHE A 27 3.94 11.48 7.13
C PHE A 27 2.59 10.81 6.88
N LEU A 28 2.53 9.48 6.94
CA LEU A 28 1.30 8.72 6.77
C LEU A 28 0.21 9.21 7.74
N LYS A 29 -0.86 9.79 7.19
CA LYS A 29 -2.00 10.28 7.96
C LYS A 29 -2.96 9.15 8.33
N LYS A 30 -3.47 9.18 9.56
CA LYS A 30 -4.47 8.23 10.05
C LYS A 30 -5.74 8.27 9.19
N GLU A 31 -6.17 9.47 8.81
CA GLU A 31 -7.39 9.72 8.04
C GLU A 31 -7.30 9.11 6.64
N LEU A 32 -6.11 9.08 6.05
CA LEU A 32 -5.87 8.38 4.78
C LEU A 32 -6.02 6.87 4.97
N VAL A 33 -5.43 6.30 6.02
CA VAL A 33 -5.57 4.87 6.33
C VAL A 33 -7.03 4.50 6.56
N GLU A 34 -7.77 5.31 7.31
CA GLU A 34 -9.21 5.16 7.52
C GLU A 34 -9.97 5.18 6.20
N THR A 35 -9.67 6.13 5.31
CA THR A 35 -10.28 6.19 3.96
C THR A 35 -10.08 4.89 3.19
N ILE A 36 -8.87 4.31 3.25
CA ILE A 36 -8.57 3.04 2.57
C ILE A 36 -9.36 1.89 3.21
N LEU A 37 -9.44 1.84 4.53
CA LEU A 37 -10.16 0.80 5.29
C LEU A 37 -11.68 0.87 5.09
N GLU A 38 -12.26 2.08 5.05
CA GLU A 38 -13.69 2.32 4.80
C GLU A 38 -14.11 1.83 3.40
N ASN A 39 -13.15 1.72 2.48
CA ASN A 39 -13.37 1.26 1.11
C ASN A 39 -13.23 -0.26 0.93
N ILE A 40 -13.07 -1.02 2.03
CA ILE A 40 -13.07 -2.49 2.00
C ILE A 40 -14.45 -2.99 1.55
N GLU A 41 -14.44 -3.86 0.54
CA GLU A 41 -15.65 -4.45 -0.03
C GLU A 41 -15.54 -5.98 -0.13
N ALA A 42 -16.68 -6.64 0.02
CA ALA A 42 -16.75 -8.09 -0.10
C ALA A 42 -16.30 -8.54 -1.50
N GLY A 43 -15.31 -9.44 -1.53
CA GLY A 43 -14.76 -9.95 -2.78
C GLY A 43 -13.69 -9.06 -3.42
N VAL A 44 -13.34 -7.91 -2.83
CA VAL A 44 -12.11 -7.20 -3.23
C VAL A 44 -10.93 -7.81 -2.46
N ASP A 45 -9.85 -8.12 -3.18
CA ASP A 45 -8.67 -8.73 -2.61
C ASP A 45 -7.62 -7.68 -2.22
N VAL A 46 -7.54 -6.56 -2.95
CA VAL A 46 -6.61 -5.45 -2.68
C VAL A 46 -7.33 -4.12 -2.85
N ILE A 47 -7.20 -3.22 -1.87
CA ILE A 47 -7.59 -1.80 -1.99
C ILE A 47 -6.31 -0.96 -2.00
N ILE A 48 -6.06 -0.26 -3.10
CA ILE A 48 -4.80 0.43 -3.35
C ILE A 48 -5.02 1.88 -3.78
N PRO A 49 -4.37 2.86 -3.14
CA PRO A 49 -4.29 4.22 -3.64
C PRO A 49 -3.66 4.28 -5.03
N GLU A 50 -4.27 5.05 -5.93
CA GLU A 50 -3.70 5.39 -7.24
C GLU A 50 -3.62 6.92 -7.37
N THR A 51 -2.39 7.43 -7.38
CA THR A 51 -2.06 8.84 -7.58
C THR A 51 -1.56 9.08 -9.00
N SER A 52 -1.27 10.34 -9.34
CA SER A 52 -0.57 10.70 -10.59
C SER A 52 0.76 9.97 -10.77
N ASN A 53 1.41 9.56 -9.68
CA ASN A 53 2.68 8.83 -9.70
C ASN A 53 2.50 7.31 -9.88
N GLY A 54 1.26 6.83 -9.77
CA GLY A 54 0.87 5.44 -9.96
C GLY A 54 0.25 4.82 -8.71
N MET A 55 0.23 3.50 -8.70
CA MET A 55 -0.29 2.71 -7.58
C MET A 55 0.72 2.61 -6.45
N GLU A 56 0.23 2.70 -5.21
CA GLU A 56 1.04 2.66 -3.99
C GLU A 56 0.90 1.32 -3.26
N PRO A 57 1.62 0.26 -3.67
CA PRO A 57 1.46 -1.09 -3.13
C PRO A 57 1.85 -1.22 -1.66
N LEU A 58 2.69 -0.31 -1.16
CA LEU A 58 3.13 -0.27 0.23
C LEU A 58 2.40 0.81 1.01
N CYS A 59 1.17 1.13 0.61
CA CYS A 59 0.20 1.90 1.38
C CYS A 59 -1.20 1.39 1.00
N ALA A 60 -1.46 0.09 1.23
CA ALA A 60 -2.64 -0.58 0.69
C ALA A 60 -3.18 -1.66 1.62
N VAL A 61 -4.47 -1.97 1.48
CA VAL A 61 -5.10 -3.11 2.16
C VAL A 61 -5.02 -4.34 1.29
N TYR A 62 -4.61 -5.46 1.89
CA TYR A 62 -4.55 -6.78 1.27
C TYR A 62 -5.41 -7.76 2.04
N SER A 63 -6.15 -8.60 1.33
CA SER A 63 -6.89 -9.71 1.91
C SER A 63 -6.01 -10.95 2.09
N LYS A 64 -6.42 -11.87 2.96
CA LYS A 64 -5.77 -13.17 3.17
C LYS A 64 -5.82 -14.06 1.93
N ARG A 65 -6.73 -13.78 0.98
CA ARG A 65 -6.79 -14.47 -0.33
C ARG A 65 -5.58 -14.18 -1.21
N CYS A 66 -4.86 -13.08 -0.95
CA CYS A 66 -3.64 -12.72 -1.65
C CYS A 66 -2.46 -13.66 -1.33
N LEU A 67 -2.53 -14.47 -0.28
CA LEU A 67 -1.42 -15.34 0.16
C LEU A 67 -0.98 -16.31 -0.95
N LYS A 68 -1.90 -17.10 -1.52
CA LYS A 68 -1.57 -18.07 -2.58
C LYS A 68 -1.03 -17.42 -3.86
N PRO A 69 -1.64 -16.35 -4.41
CA PRO A 69 -1.08 -15.68 -5.57
C PRO A 69 0.30 -15.05 -5.32
N VAL A 70 0.54 -14.50 -4.12
CA VAL A 70 1.86 -13.96 -3.73
C VAL A 70 2.89 -15.08 -3.65
N GLU A 71 2.56 -16.20 -3.00
CA GLU A 71 3.42 -17.39 -2.89
C GLU A 71 3.79 -17.95 -4.27
N ASN A 72 2.81 -18.07 -5.17
CA ASN A 72 3.03 -18.49 -6.56
C ASN A 72 4.02 -17.57 -7.29
N ASN A 73 3.89 -16.25 -7.13
CA ASN A 73 4.84 -15.30 -7.72
C ASN A 73 6.25 -15.47 -7.16
N LEU A 74 6.38 -15.70 -5.85
CA LEU A 74 7.69 -15.94 -5.21
C LEU A 74 8.36 -17.21 -5.75
N ILE A 75 7.61 -18.31 -5.90
CA ILE A 75 8.11 -19.58 -6.47
C ILE A 75 8.65 -19.39 -7.89
N HIS A 76 7.93 -18.62 -8.72
CA HIS A 76 8.32 -18.35 -10.12
C HIS A 76 9.33 -17.20 -10.26
N LYS A 77 9.87 -16.68 -9.15
CA LYS A 77 10.79 -15.52 -9.11
C LYS A 77 10.20 -14.25 -9.76
N GLU A 78 8.87 -14.13 -9.79
CA GLU A 78 8.14 -12.94 -10.27
C GLU A 78 8.05 -11.88 -9.16
N LEU A 79 9.17 -11.18 -8.91
CA LEU A 79 9.28 -10.27 -7.75
C LEU A 79 8.55 -8.92 -7.92
N LYS A 80 8.08 -8.59 -9.12
CA LYS A 80 7.39 -7.30 -9.40
C LYS A 80 5.94 -7.36 -8.89
N ILE A 81 5.61 -6.56 -7.87
CA ILE A 81 4.26 -6.48 -7.28
C ILE A 81 3.18 -6.19 -8.33
N LYS A 82 3.48 -5.37 -9.34
CA LYS A 82 2.54 -5.07 -10.44
C LYS A 82 2.02 -6.32 -11.17
N GLN A 83 2.80 -7.40 -11.26
CA GLN A 83 2.34 -8.65 -11.90
C GLN A 83 1.36 -9.43 -11.02
N PHE A 84 1.48 -9.30 -9.69
CA PHE A 84 0.55 -9.92 -8.76
C PHE A 84 -0.87 -9.34 -8.89
N PHE A 85 -1.00 -8.04 -9.15
CA PHE A 85 -2.30 -7.37 -9.32
C PHE A 85 -3.16 -7.90 -10.48
N LYS A 86 -2.56 -8.59 -11.46
CA LYS A 86 -3.30 -9.25 -12.55
C LYS A 86 -4.01 -10.54 -12.12
N LYS A 87 -3.63 -11.10 -10.97
CA LYS A 87 -4.08 -12.41 -10.47
C LYS A 87 -5.13 -12.29 -9.35
N VAL A 88 -5.51 -11.06 -8.99
CA VAL A 88 -6.40 -10.75 -7.86
C VAL A 88 -7.36 -9.62 -8.21
N ARG A 89 -8.44 -9.46 -7.45
CA ARG A 89 -9.38 -8.36 -7.63
C ARG A 89 -8.87 -7.11 -6.91
N VAL A 90 -8.51 -6.10 -7.68
CA VAL A 90 -7.95 -4.84 -7.19
C VAL A 90 -8.98 -3.73 -7.32
N LYS A 91 -9.31 -3.07 -6.20
CA LYS A 91 -10.01 -1.79 -6.17
C LYS A 91 -8.97 -0.68 -6.05
N LYS A 92 -8.96 0.21 -7.02
CA LYS A 92 -8.09 1.39 -7.00
C LYS A 92 -8.87 2.55 -6.40
N LEU A 93 -8.26 3.23 -5.43
CA LEU A 93 -8.80 4.46 -4.87
C LEU A 93 -8.23 5.64 -5.63
N PRO A 94 -9.07 6.39 -6.36
CA PRO A 94 -8.59 7.49 -7.18
C PRO A 94 -8.16 8.65 -6.30
N GLU A 95 -7.19 9.42 -6.81
CA GLU A 95 -6.56 10.52 -6.09
C GLU A 95 -7.54 11.55 -5.50
N ASN A 96 -8.65 11.84 -6.19
CA ASN A 96 -9.65 12.79 -5.71
C ASN A 96 -10.28 12.37 -4.37
N VAL A 97 -10.51 11.06 -4.16
CA VAL A 97 -11.02 10.52 -2.89
C VAL A 97 -9.97 10.63 -1.79
N LEU A 98 -8.70 10.39 -2.13
CA LEU A 98 -7.59 10.49 -1.16
C LEU A 98 -7.40 11.94 -0.70
N ARG A 99 -7.51 12.90 -1.62
CA ARG A 99 -7.35 14.34 -1.33
C ARG A 99 -8.43 14.91 -0.41
N GLU A 100 -9.58 14.26 -0.26
CA GLU A 100 -10.60 14.68 0.72
C GLU A 100 -10.07 14.60 2.16
N ARG A 101 -9.17 13.66 2.45
CA ARG A 101 -8.58 13.45 3.78
C ARG A 101 -7.09 13.76 3.86
N ASP A 102 -6.40 13.80 2.72
CA ASP A 102 -5.01 14.25 2.62
C ASP A 102 -4.83 15.19 1.41
N PRO A 103 -5.22 16.48 1.53
CA PRO A 103 -5.26 17.42 0.40
C PRO A 103 -3.94 17.54 -0.36
N ASP A 104 -2.81 17.47 0.35
CA ASP A 104 -1.46 17.59 -0.21
C ASP A 104 -0.83 16.24 -0.55
N LEU A 105 -1.51 15.12 -0.25
CA LEU A 105 -1.01 13.76 -0.44
C LEU A 105 0.33 13.51 0.27
N ILE A 106 0.57 14.20 1.39
CA ILE A 106 1.83 14.14 2.13
C ILE A 106 2.11 12.74 2.67
N SER A 107 1.06 11.93 2.89
CA SER A 107 1.19 10.54 3.32
C SER A 107 1.98 9.66 2.36
N PHE A 108 2.09 10.05 1.08
CA PHE A 108 2.84 9.34 0.06
C PHE A 108 4.27 9.87 -0.11
N PHE A 109 4.71 10.81 0.74
CA PHE A 109 6.08 11.31 0.74
C PHE A 109 7.03 10.21 1.26
N ASN A 110 7.94 9.76 0.39
CA ASN A 110 8.91 8.72 0.68
C ASN A 110 10.32 9.31 0.87
N ILE A 111 11.05 8.87 1.90
CA ILE A 111 12.46 9.18 2.11
C ILE A 111 13.35 8.10 1.48
N ASN A 112 13.88 8.36 0.29
CA ASN A 112 14.86 7.49 -0.38
C ASN A 112 16.28 8.05 -0.36
N THR A 113 16.43 9.37 -0.28
CA THR A 113 17.70 10.10 -0.43
C THR A 113 17.95 11.06 0.73
N PRO A 114 19.21 11.47 0.98
CA PRO A 114 19.51 12.52 1.96
C PRO A 114 18.76 13.83 1.70
N ASP A 115 18.54 14.20 0.43
CA ASP A 115 17.72 15.36 0.07
C ASP A 115 16.25 15.20 0.48
N ASP A 116 15.69 13.99 0.37
CA ASP A 116 14.35 13.70 0.88
C ASP A 116 14.27 13.89 2.39
N LEU A 117 15.29 13.43 3.12
CA LEU A 117 15.37 13.62 4.57
C LEU A 117 15.43 15.11 4.93
N ALA A 118 16.28 15.89 4.24
CA ALA A 118 16.36 17.33 4.46
C ALA A 118 15.03 18.05 4.15
N ARG A 119 14.26 17.57 3.16
CA ARG A 119 12.89 18.05 2.91
C ARG A 119 11.92 17.65 4.02
N ALA A 120 11.98 16.41 4.50
CA ALA A 120 11.17 15.92 5.60
C ALA A 120 11.39 16.74 6.89
N GLU A 121 12.66 17.03 7.21
CA GLU A 121 13.01 17.85 8.38
C GLU A 121 12.45 19.27 8.32
N LYS A 122 12.28 19.83 7.11
CA LYS A 122 11.65 21.15 6.92
C LYS A 122 10.13 21.12 7.08
N ILE A 123 9.49 19.96 6.89
CA ILE A 123 8.04 19.79 7.06
C ILE A 123 7.68 19.66 8.56
N ILE A 124 8.59 19.11 9.37
CA ILE A 124 8.38 18.90 10.82
C ILE A 124 8.67 20.17 11.65
N LYS A 125 9.46 21.10 11.11
CA LYS A 125 9.81 22.37 11.76
C LYS A 125 8.74 23.43 11.56
#